data_AF-A0A369XIB1-F1
#
_entry.id   AF-A0A369XIB1-F1
#
_cell.length_a   1.000
_cell.length_b   1.000
_cell.length_c   1.000
_cell.angle_alpha   90.00
_cell.angle_beta   90.00
_cell.angle_gamma   90.00
#
_symmetry.space_group_name_H-M   'P 1'
#
loop_
_entity.id
_entity.type
_entity.pdbx_description
1 polymer ?
#
loop_
_entity_poly.entity_id
_entity_poly.type
_entity_poly.pdbx_seq_one_letter_code
_entity_poly.pdbx_strand_id
1 'polypeptide(L)'
;MPNDHRQLAVFDDRPFFERALVFGVRAGILADAKIAAIVDDGPKGMVQIAEYFGTQYLRPNIDEARQRIVNLVSLFLEEQSGGDLEKAAHSLRDGTFLSHSRGGSEMLKSLWAMPEDASFGIMIKQSQKLFLADWSLRSSADYRQARAERQDHQQTIDTALWFADSLGVPAEEISTVASESIIRTAVLLHLAGSKATSLPNAAEFVGILAKLREKGVRAKGSKSLGAVFKALPEAYQAVARRELHKVESEDLPRILDASQAMSTLIPELEPLYFLRDFGLEEASQFSAGVSQDWQKITAGKVDENSLLTVFLCLAVDTTPKAALSKAAARTLIGKVRKEGLQRQPALAFIRAFAPYAMQDDLEALWNEVFPELENALVDPADTSGSQALAYLKENCIIH
;
A
#
# COMPACT_ATOMS: atom_id res chain seq x y z
N MET A 1 -25.01 -12.36 56.68
CA MET A 1 -24.57 -11.10 56.03
C MET A 1 -23.10 -11.25 55.67
N PRO A 2 -22.73 -11.52 54.41
CA PRO A 2 -21.33 -11.49 54.00
C PRO A 2 -20.90 -10.05 53.75
N ASN A 3 -19.71 -9.72 54.25
CA ASN A 3 -19.10 -8.39 54.25
C ASN A 3 -18.43 -8.16 52.89
N ASP A 4 -18.96 -7.22 52.10
CA ASP A 4 -18.49 -6.92 50.74
C ASP A 4 -17.31 -5.92 50.82
N HIS A 5 -16.10 -6.43 51.01
CA HIS A 5 -14.87 -5.64 50.95
C HIS A 5 -14.55 -5.30 49.49
N ARG A 6 -15.19 -4.26 48.95
CA ARG A 6 -14.71 -3.60 47.72
C ARG A 6 -13.36 -2.95 48.00
N GLN A 7 -12.28 -3.57 47.52
CA GLN A 7 -10.97 -2.93 47.42
C GLN A 7 -11.09 -1.77 46.43
N LEU A 8 -11.19 -0.55 46.95
CA LEU A 8 -11.02 0.68 46.19
C LEU A 8 -9.55 0.72 45.73
N ALA A 9 -9.30 0.49 44.44
CA ALA A 9 -7.99 0.76 43.85
C ALA A 9 -7.77 2.27 43.90
N VAL A 10 -6.93 2.72 44.84
CA VAL A 10 -6.48 4.11 44.91
C VAL A 10 -5.60 4.35 43.69
N PHE A 11 -6.08 5.14 42.73
CA PHE A 11 -5.28 5.56 41.59
C PHE A 11 -4.25 6.59 42.07
N ASP A 12 -2.97 6.26 41.92
CA ASP A 12 -1.85 7.14 42.25
C ASP A 12 -1.39 7.83 40.95
N ASP A 13 -1.73 9.11 40.82
CA ASP A 13 -1.50 9.94 39.63
C ASP A 13 -0.08 10.54 39.57
N ARG A 14 0.74 10.30 40.60
CA ARG A 14 2.09 10.84 40.67
C ARG A 14 2.98 10.24 39.57
N PRO A 15 3.94 11.01 39.02
CA PRO A 15 4.94 10.48 38.11
C PRO A 15 5.66 9.27 38.70
N PHE A 16 6.00 8.29 37.85
CA PHE A 16 6.62 7.05 38.31
C PHE A 16 7.92 7.27 39.11
N PHE A 17 8.71 8.29 38.73
CA PHE A 17 9.88 8.72 39.51
C PHE A 17 9.52 9.07 40.95
N GLU A 18 8.47 9.87 41.18
CA GLU A 18 8.06 10.28 42.53
C GLU A 18 7.60 9.07 43.35
N ARG A 19 6.83 8.16 42.72
CA ARG A 19 6.38 6.92 43.36
C ARG A 19 7.57 6.04 43.78
N ALA A 20 8.56 5.87 42.90
CA ALA A 20 9.77 5.11 43.17
C ALA A 20 10.65 5.78 44.25
N LEU A 21 10.76 7.11 44.23
CA LEU A 21 11.50 7.89 45.23
C LEU A 21 10.86 7.72 46.62
N VAL A 22 9.54 7.92 46.74
CA VAL A 22 8.81 7.78 48.01
C VAL A 22 8.88 6.35 48.54
N PHE A 23 8.74 5.36 47.65
CA PHE A 23 8.92 3.96 48.03
C PHE A 23 10.34 3.69 48.55
N GLY A 24 11.36 4.11 47.80
CA GLY A 24 12.76 3.88 48.14
C GLY A 24 13.18 4.49 49.47
N VAL A 25 12.65 5.67 49.81
CA VAL A 25 12.87 6.29 51.13
C VAL A 25 12.17 5.51 52.24
N ARG A 26 10.89 5.16 52.06
CA ARG A 26 10.11 4.41 53.06
C ARG A 26 10.68 3.02 53.33
N ALA A 27 11.19 2.36 52.28
CA ALA A 27 11.80 1.04 52.36
C ALA A 27 13.27 1.06 52.82
N GLY A 28 13.86 2.24 53.07
CA GLY A 28 15.26 2.37 53.49
C GLY A 28 16.28 2.03 52.39
N ILE A 29 15.86 1.98 51.13
CA ILE A 29 16.73 1.72 49.97
C ILE A 29 17.53 2.99 49.61
N LEU A 30 16.90 4.16 49.74
CA LEU A 30 17.49 5.46 49.44
C LEU A 30 17.87 6.17 50.74
N ALA A 31 19.18 6.28 50.98
CA ALA A 31 19.72 7.04 52.11
C ALA A 31 19.70 8.56 51.86
N ASP A 32 19.81 9.36 52.93
CA ASP A 32 19.79 10.84 52.86
C ASP A 32 20.83 11.41 51.90
N ALA A 33 22.04 10.83 51.88
CA ALA A 33 23.10 11.24 50.96
C ALA A 33 22.68 11.09 49.49
N LYS A 34 21.86 10.08 49.18
CA LYS A 34 21.34 9.87 47.83
C LYS A 34 20.27 10.88 47.46
N ILE A 35 19.39 11.21 48.40
CA ILE A 35 18.38 12.26 48.22
C ILE A 35 19.06 13.60 47.96
N ALA A 36 20.09 13.94 48.75
CA ALA A 36 20.88 15.16 48.56
C ALA A 36 21.51 15.23 47.16
N ALA A 37 22.08 14.12 46.67
CA ALA A 37 22.64 14.05 45.32
C ALA A 37 21.60 14.29 44.22
N ILE A 38 20.36 13.78 44.38
CA ILE A 38 19.26 14.03 43.45
C ILE A 38 18.87 15.52 43.46
N VAL A 39 18.81 16.15 44.64
CA VAL A 39 18.52 17.58 44.79
C VAL A 39 19.57 18.45 44.12
N ASP A 40 20.86 18.10 44.24
CA ASP A 40 21.97 18.83 43.60
C ASP A 40 21.99 18.65 42.06
N ASP A 41 21.53 17.50 41.56
CA ASP A 41 21.52 17.21 40.13
C ASP A 41 20.31 17.80 39.40
N GLY A 42 19.17 17.94 40.08
CA GLY A 42 17.93 18.46 39.50
C GLY A 42 18.11 19.78 38.74
N PRO A 43 18.63 20.85 39.37
CA PRO A 43 18.85 22.13 38.72
C PRO A 43 19.80 22.06 37.52
N LYS A 44 20.86 21.24 37.59
CA LYS A 44 21.82 21.06 36.49
C LYS A 44 21.11 20.50 35.25
N GLY A 45 20.32 19.45 35.43
CA GLY A 45 19.57 18.84 34.35
C GLY A 45 18.49 19.76 33.78
N MET A 46 17.81 20.53 34.63
CA MET A 46 16.82 21.52 34.19
C MET A 46 17.45 22.60 33.31
N VAL A 47 18.62 23.13 33.67
CA VAL A 47 19.34 24.11 32.86
C VAL A 47 19.75 23.52 31.51
N GLN A 48 20.28 22.29 31.48
CA GLN A 48 20.66 21.61 30.23
C GLN A 48 19.47 21.42 29.28
N ILE A 49 18.32 21.00 29.82
CA ILE A 49 17.09 20.83 29.03
C ILE A 49 16.55 22.17 28.54
N ALA A 50 16.54 23.19 29.41
CA ALA A 50 16.10 24.53 29.06
C ALA A 50 17.02 25.17 28.01
N GLU A 51 18.32 24.93 28.03
CA GLU A 51 19.25 25.40 26.99
C GLU A 51 19.01 24.68 25.66
N TYR A 52 18.74 23.38 25.70
CA TYR A 52 18.50 22.60 24.48
C TYR A 52 17.20 23.00 23.75
N PHE A 53 16.08 23.14 24.48
CA PHE A 53 14.77 23.46 23.90
C PHE A 53 14.41 24.95 23.93
N GLY A 54 15.10 25.73 24.74
CA GLY A 54 14.62 27.03 25.18
C GLY A 54 14.48 28.09 24.11
N THR A 55 13.64 29.05 24.46
CA THR A 55 13.46 30.32 23.75
C THR A 55 14.08 31.46 24.54
N GLN A 56 13.86 32.71 24.12
CA GLN A 56 14.22 33.89 24.91
C GLN A 56 13.52 34.00 26.27
N TYR A 57 12.47 33.20 26.53
CA TYR A 57 11.68 33.27 27.77
C TYR A 57 12.17 32.28 28.82
N LEU A 58 13.10 32.73 29.69
CA LEU A 58 13.76 31.87 30.66
C LEU A 58 12.81 31.14 31.62
N ARG A 59 11.83 31.84 32.21
CA ARG A 59 10.95 31.24 33.23
C ARG A 59 10.10 30.09 32.67
N PRO A 60 9.34 30.28 31.56
CA PRO A 60 8.65 29.17 30.90
C PRO A 60 9.57 28.00 30.54
N ASN A 61 10.77 28.28 30.02
CA ASN A 61 11.72 27.20 29.66
C ASN A 61 12.12 26.36 30.88
N ILE A 62 12.34 26.99 32.05
CA ILE A 62 12.73 26.28 33.29
C ILE A 62 11.55 25.49 33.86
N ASP A 63 10.34 26.06 33.85
CA ASP A 63 9.12 25.38 34.31
C ASP A 63 8.84 24.11 33.48
N GLU A 64 9.03 24.21 32.17
CA GLU A 64 8.88 23.08 31.26
C GLU A 64 10.03 22.07 31.39
N ALA A 65 11.27 22.54 31.55
CA ALA A 65 12.42 21.67 31.80
C ALA A 65 12.27 20.85 33.08
N ARG A 66 11.66 21.42 34.12
CA ARG A 66 11.29 20.70 35.35
C ARG A 66 10.32 19.54 35.07
N GLN A 67 9.33 19.76 34.21
CA GLN A 67 8.40 18.69 33.83
C GLN A 67 9.10 17.61 33.00
N ARG A 68 9.88 18.02 31.99
CA ARG A 68 10.61 17.12 31.09
C ARG A 68 11.55 16.21 31.85
N ILE A 69 12.35 16.74 32.80
CA ILE A 69 13.30 15.90 33.53
C ILE A 69 12.60 14.83 34.37
N VAL A 70 11.49 15.16 35.02
CA VAL A 70 10.69 14.19 35.79
C VAL A 70 10.10 13.13 34.87
N ASN A 71 9.57 13.53 33.71
CA ASN A 71 9.00 12.61 32.73
C ASN A 71 10.06 11.67 32.14
N LEU A 72 11.24 12.18 31.78
CA LEU A 72 12.33 11.37 31.22
C LEU A 72 12.85 10.34 32.22
N VAL A 73 13.04 10.74 33.48
CA VAL A 73 13.44 9.83 34.55
C VAL A 73 12.35 8.79 34.82
N SER A 74 11.08 9.22 34.85
CA SER A 74 9.92 8.33 35.03
C SER A 74 9.84 7.29 33.91
N LEU A 75 9.94 7.73 32.65
CA LEU A 75 9.96 6.86 31.47
C LEU A 75 11.04 5.79 31.58
N PHE A 76 12.28 6.21 31.85
CA PHE A 76 13.39 5.27 31.94
C PHE A 76 13.21 4.27 33.08
N LEU A 77 12.83 4.74 34.27
CA LEU A 77 12.62 3.87 35.43
C LEU A 77 11.48 2.88 35.18
N GLU A 78 10.36 3.34 34.64
CA GLU A 78 9.18 2.51 34.41
C GLU A 78 9.48 1.39 33.40
N GLU A 79 10.13 1.74 32.29
CA GLU A 79 10.46 0.77 31.23
C GLU A 79 11.53 -0.24 31.65
N GLN A 80 12.55 0.18 32.42
CA GLN A 80 13.60 -0.73 32.87
C GLN A 80 13.16 -1.64 34.03
N SER A 81 12.24 -1.16 34.88
CA SER A 81 11.73 -1.92 36.01
C SER A 81 10.50 -2.78 35.68
N GLY A 82 9.83 -2.52 34.56
CA GLY A 82 8.52 -3.09 34.26
C GLY A 82 7.42 -2.57 35.20
N GLY A 83 7.57 -1.34 35.71
CA GLY A 83 6.66 -0.72 36.67
C GLY A 83 6.88 -1.15 38.14
N ASP A 84 7.93 -1.91 38.43
CA ASP A 84 8.28 -2.38 39.78
C ASP A 84 8.99 -1.28 40.58
N LEU A 85 8.32 -0.78 41.64
CA LEU A 85 8.84 0.32 42.47
C LEU A 85 10.09 -0.05 43.25
N GLU A 86 10.27 -1.32 43.63
CA GLU A 86 11.45 -1.76 44.36
C GLU A 86 12.66 -1.79 43.42
N LYS A 87 12.52 -2.37 42.22
CA LYS A 87 13.58 -2.33 41.21
C LYS A 87 13.91 -0.91 40.80
N ALA A 88 12.91 -0.05 40.63
CA ALA A 88 13.12 1.36 40.30
C ALA A 88 13.86 2.10 41.42
N ALA A 89 13.55 1.84 42.70
CA ALA A 89 14.27 2.40 43.83
C ALA A 89 15.73 1.91 43.89
N HIS A 90 15.99 0.65 43.58
CA HIS A 90 17.36 0.12 43.44
C HIS A 90 18.11 0.78 42.27
N SER A 91 17.45 0.96 41.12
CA SER A 91 18.03 1.71 39.99
C SER A 91 18.38 3.14 40.40
N LEU A 92 17.49 3.83 41.11
CA LEU A 92 17.75 5.16 41.66
C LEU A 92 18.95 5.15 42.61
N ARG A 93 19.07 4.17 43.51
CA ARG A 93 20.21 4.03 44.43
C ARG A 93 21.52 3.90 43.67
N ASP A 94 21.55 3.06 42.64
CA ASP A 94 22.78 2.63 41.95
C ASP A 94 23.20 3.60 40.82
N GLY A 95 22.28 4.33 40.19
CA GLY A 95 22.54 5.31 39.13
C GLY A 95 22.37 6.77 39.56
N THR A 96 22.72 7.76 38.72
CA THR A 96 22.53 9.19 39.06
C THR A 96 21.21 9.72 38.50
N PHE A 97 20.68 10.80 39.07
CA PHE A 97 19.44 11.40 38.53
C PHE A 97 19.60 11.81 37.05
N LEU A 98 20.75 12.38 36.71
CA LEU A 98 21.08 12.76 35.34
C LEU A 98 21.23 11.55 34.40
N SER A 99 21.78 10.42 34.87
CA SER A 99 21.89 9.23 34.02
C SER A 99 20.53 8.64 33.66
N HIS A 100 19.57 8.67 34.58
CA HIS A 100 18.19 8.23 34.31
C HIS A 100 17.49 9.17 33.33
N SER A 101 17.63 10.50 33.51
CA SER A 101 17.10 11.49 32.57
C SER A 101 17.67 11.31 31.16
N ARG A 102 19.00 11.10 31.05
CA ARG A 102 19.67 10.80 29.79
C ARG A 102 19.15 9.49 29.19
N GLY A 103 18.97 8.45 30.00
CA GLY A 103 18.40 7.17 29.57
C GLY A 103 17.02 7.36 28.91
N GLY A 104 16.13 8.13 29.54
CA GLY A 104 14.82 8.47 28.95
C GLY A 104 14.95 9.22 27.62
N SER A 105 15.91 10.15 27.52
CA SER A 105 16.16 10.88 26.27
C SER A 105 16.65 9.95 25.14
N GLU A 106 17.56 9.02 25.44
CA GLU A 106 18.04 8.03 24.46
C GLU A 106 16.94 7.06 24.01
N MET A 107 16.00 6.72 24.90
CA MET A 107 14.82 5.94 24.55
C MET A 107 13.91 6.67 23.57
N LEU A 108 13.70 7.98 23.75
CA LEU A 108 12.94 8.79 22.78
C LEU A 108 13.69 8.98 21.46
N LYS A 109 15.02 9.15 21.47
CA LYS A 109 15.82 9.19 20.24
C LYS A 109 15.75 7.87 19.47
N SER A 110 15.77 6.75 20.20
CA SER A 110 15.60 5.42 19.61
C SER A 110 14.22 5.29 18.96
N LEU A 111 13.16 5.75 19.63
CA LEU A 111 11.81 5.78 19.06
C LEU A 111 11.75 6.66 17.80
N TRP A 112 12.39 7.82 17.79
CA TRP A 112 12.48 8.71 16.62
C TRP A 112 13.19 8.05 15.42
N ALA A 113 14.21 7.23 15.69
CA ALA A 113 14.96 6.52 14.65
C ALA A 113 14.10 5.43 13.96
N MET A 114 13.16 4.82 14.68
CA MET A 114 12.25 3.82 14.13
C MET A 114 11.34 4.36 13.01
N PRO A 115 10.84 3.51 12.10
CA PRO A 115 9.94 3.89 11.02
C PRO A 115 8.58 4.38 11.55
N GLU A 116 7.97 5.36 10.89
CA GLU A 116 6.66 5.93 11.28
C GLU A 116 5.49 5.23 10.59
N ASP A 117 5.75 4.55 9.47
CA ASP A 117 4.83 3.68 8.75
C ASP A 117 5.59 2.48 8.14
N ALA A 118 4.89 1.56 7.49
CA ALA A 118 5.47 0.37 6.88
C ALA A 118 6.05 0.62 5.47
N SER A 119 6.42 1.85 5.12
CA SER A 119 7.09 2.16 3.84
C SER A 119 8.60 2.03 3.98
N PHE A 120 9.24 1.44 2.97
CA PHE A 120 10.71 1.36 2.90
C PHE A 120 11.26 2.53 2.08
N GLY A 121 12.42 3.09 2.44
CA GLY A 121 13.11 4.13 1.64
C GLY A 121 13.15 5.52 2.30
N ILE A 122 13.21 6.56 1.47
CA ILE A 122 13.41 7.95 1.93
C ILE A 122 12.14 8.46 2.62
N MET A 123 12.23 8.68 3.93
CA MET A 123 11.14 9.23 4.74
C MET A 123 11.42 10.68 5.12
N ILE A 124 10.46 11.56 4.88
CA ILE A 124 10.48 12.93 5.40
C ILE A 124 10.04 12.85 6.87
N LYS A 125 11.00 12.85 7.79
CA LYS A 125 10.73 12.85 9.23
C LYS A 125 10.77 14.26 9.81
N GLN A 126 9.95 14.51 10.82
CA GLN A 126 10.11 15.70 11.66
C GLN A 126 11.51 15.75 12.29
N SER A 127 12.03 16.96 12.53
CA SER A 127 13.34 17.11 13.17
C SER A 127 13.38 16.43 14.55
N GLN A 128 14.51 15.83 14.89
CA GLN A 128 14.69 15.16 16.20
C GLN A 128 14.43 16.13 17.37
N LYS A 129 14.82 17.41 17.23
CA LYS A 129 14.59 18.42 18.28
C LYS A 129 13.10 18.65 18.54
N LEU A 130 12.29 18.79 17.48
CA LEU A 130 10.84 18.96 17.62
C LEU A 130 10.18 17.70 18.18
N PHE A 131 10.59 16.51 17.71
CA PHE A 131 10.11 15.25 18.26
C PHE A 131 10.39 15.14 19.76
N LEU A 132 11.63 15.38 20.20
CA LEU A 132 11.99 15.32 21.62
C LEU A 132 11.25 16.37 22.45
N ALA A 133 10.96 17.54 21.87
CA ALA A 133 10.17 18.58 22.52
C ALA A 133 8.71 18.13 22.72
N ASP A 134 8.09 17.43 21.79
CA ASP A 134 6.75 16.88 22.03
C ASP A 134 6.80 15.70 23.01
N TRP A 135 7.66 14.72 22.71
CA TRP A 135 7.64 13.41 23.36
C TRP A 135 8.16 13.38 24.79
N SER A 136 9.03 14.31 25.21
CA SER A 136 9.44 14.36 26.62
C SER A 136 8.40 14.99 27.55
N LEU A 137 7.25 15.42 27.03
CA LEU A 137 6.07 15.82 27.80
C LEU A 137 4.94 14.77 27.77
N ARG A 138 5.05 13.72 26.95
CA ARG A 138 4.06 12.64 26.85
C ARG A 138 4.19 11.62 27.99
N SER A 139 3.16 10.78 28.13
CA SER A 139 3.13 9.73 29.14
C SER A 139 3.97 8.50 28.71
N SER A 140 4.31 7.64 29.67
CA SER A 140 4.94 6.33 29.38
C SER A 140 4.00 5.39 28.60
N ALA A 141 2.68 5.55 28.76
CA ALA A 141 1.70 4.80 27.98
C ALA A 141 1.77 5.19 26.49
N ASP A 142 1.84 6.50 26.19
CA ASP A 142 2.00 6.99 24.82
C ASP A 142 3.30 6.47 24.18
N TYR A 143 4.40 6.46 24.96
CA TYR A 143 5.67 5.89 24.53
C TYR A 143 5.55 4.40 24.17
N ARG A 144 4.95 3.59 25.04
CA ARG A 144 4.79 2.16 24.80
C ARG A 144 3.92 1.87 23.59
N GLN A 145 2.82 2.62 23.44
CA GLN A 145 1.95 2.49 22.28
C GLN A 145 2.71 2.79 20.98
N ALA A 146 3.34 3.96 20.88
CA ALA A 146 4.07 4.31 19.66
C ALA A 146 5.27 3.39 19.42
N ARG A 147 5.96 2.93 20.46
CA ARG A 147 7.03 1.96 20.32
C ARG A 147 6.52 0.63 19.74
N ALA A 148 5.37 0.15 20.21
CA ALA A 148 4.75 -1.07 19.69
C ALA A 148 4.32 -0.90 18.22
N GLU A 149 3.67 0.21 17.88
CA GLU A 149 3.28 0.54 16.50
C GLU A 149 4.49 0.61 15.56
N ARG A 150 5.52 1.39 15.93
CA ARG A 150 6.75 1.50 15.12
C ARG A 150 7.53 0.19 15.04
N GLN A 151 7.42 -0.67 16.07
CA GLN A 151 8.01 -2.01 16.02
C GLN A 151 7.28 -2.91 15.01
N ASP A 152 5.94 -2.85 14.93
CA ASP A 152 5.17 -3.58 13.91
C ASP A 152 5.51 -3.08 12.50
N HIS A 153 5.68 -1.76 12.31
CA HIS A 153 6.18 -1.20 11.05
C HIS A 153 7.56 -1.73 10.68
N GLN A 154 8.52 -1.72 11.61
CA GLN A 154 9.86 -2.26 11.38
C GLN A 154 9.82 -3.75 11.02
N GLN A 155 9.02 -4.54 11.74
CA GLN A 155 8.85 -5.97 11.44
C GLN A 155 8.24 -6.19 10.07
N THR A 156 7.31 -5.33 9.65
CA THR A 156 6.68 -5.40 8.33
C THR A 156 7.68 -5.09 7.21
N ILE A 157 8.49 -4.04 7.38
CA ILE A 157 9.59 -3.69 6.47
C ILE A 157 10.60 -4.84 6.37
N ASP A 158 11.08 -5.35 7.50
CA ASP A 158 12.06 -6.45 7.52
C ASP A 158 11.51 -7.72 6.87
N THR A 159 10.23 -8.02 7.07
CA THR A 159 9.55 -9.16 6.43
C THR A 159 9.50 -8.97 4.92
N ALA A 160 9.14 -7.78 4.44
CA ALA A 160 9.10 -7.47 3.01
C ALA A 160 10.48 -7.56 2.36
N LEU A 161 11.52 -7.02 3.00
CA LEU A 161 12.91 -7.13 2.56
C LEU A 161 13.35 -8.60 2.47
N TRP A 162 12.97 -9.43 3.43
CA TRP A 162 13.26 -10.87 3.39
C TRP A 162 12.59 -11.56 2.20
N PHE A 163 11.32 -11.25 1.93
CA PHE A 163 10.62 -11.80 0.76
C PHE A 163 11.24 -11.34 -0.55
N ALA A 164 11.60 -10.05 -0.65
CA ALA A 164 12.27 -9.49 -1.82
C ALA A 164 13.62 -10.18 -2.09
N ASP A 165 14.46 -10.33 -1.06
CA ASP A 165 15.75 -11.03 -1.15
C ASP A 165 15.56 -12.51 -1.56
N SER A 166 14.56 -13.19 -1.01
CA SER A 166 14.23 -14.58 -1.38
C SER A 166 13.81 -14.74 -2.85
N LEU A 167 13.35 -13.65 -3.46
CA LEU A 167 12.96 -13.54 -4.86
C LEU A 167 14.01 -12.80 -5.70
N GLY A 168 15.22 -12.59 -5.19
CA GLY A 168 16.32 -11.96 -5.92
C GLY A 168 16.09 -10.50 -6.30
N VAL A 169 15.20 -9.79 -5.60
CA VAL A 169 14.90 -8.37 -5.85
C VAL A 169 15.72 -7.51 -4.89
N PRO A 170 16.56 -6.59 -5.40
CA PRO A 170 17.37 -5.73 -4.56
C PRO A 170 16.50 -4.69 -3.82
N ALA A 171 16.94 -4.27 -2.63
CA ALA A 171 16.17 -3.37 -1.78
C ALA A 171 15.87 -2.02 -2.44
N GLU A 172 16.75 -1.54 -3.33
CA GLU A 172 16.59 -0.28 -4.05
C GLU A 172 15.38 -0.30 -5.00
N GLU A 173 15.03 -1.46 -5.57
CA GLU A 173 13.90 -1.62 -6.50
C GLU A 173 12.54 -1.58 -5.80
N ILE A 174 12.51 -1.78 -4.48
CA ILE A 174 11.30 -1.79 -3.66
C ILE A 174 11.20 -0.56 -2.74
N SER A 175 12.08 0.41 -2.93
CA SER A 175 12.06 1.69 -2.23
C SER A 175 10.78 2.48 -2.57
N THR A 176 10.25 3.20 -1.59
CA THR A 176 9.05 4.05 -1.65
C THR A 176 7.72 3.33 -1.86
N VAL A 177 7.71 2.00 -1.79
CA VAL A 177 6.48 1.20 -1.91
C VAL A 177 6.03 0.68 -0.54
N ALA A 178 4.73 0.45 -0.39
CA ALA A 178 4.17 -0.16 0.82
C ALA A 178 4.71 -1.58 1.00
N SER A 179 5.33 -1.88 2.14
CA SER A 179 5.98 -3.17 2.39
C SER A 179 5.02 -4.35 2.30
N GLU A 180 3.77 -4.16 2.72
CA GLU A 180 2.72 -5.18 2.66
C GLU A 180 2.45 -5.65 1.22
N SER A 181 2.54 -4.75 0.24
CA SER A 181 2.29 -5.07 -1.17
C SER A 181 3.32 -6.09 -1.71
N ILE A 182 4.56 -6.03 -1.23
CA ILE A 182 5.64 -6.97 -1.59
C ILE A 182 5.35 -8.34 -0.99
N ILE A 183 4.98 -8.37 0.29
CA ILE A 183 4.63 -9.61 1.01
C ILE A 183 3.43 -10.28 0.31
N ARG A 184 2.38 -9.51 0.01
CA ARG A 184 1.19 -9.97 -0.71
C ARG A 184 1.55 -10.56 -2.07
N THR A 185 2.37 -9.88 -2.87
CA THR A 185 2.83 -10.37 -4.17
C THR A 185 3.62 -11.67 -4.06
N ALA A 186 4.56 -11.76 -3.12
CA ALA A 186 5.34 -12.97 -2.89
C ALA A 186 4.45 -14.16 -2.49
N VAL A 187 3.51 -13.95 -1.57
CA VAL A 187 2.52 -14.95 -1.17
C VAL A 187 1.70 -15.44 -2.36
N LEU A 188 1.18 -14.52 -3.18
CA LEU A 188 0.36 -14.83 -4.35
C LEU A 188 1.15 -15.64 -5.40
N LEU A 189 2.41 -15.27 -5.66
CA LEU A 189 3.31 -16.02 -6.54
C LEU A 189 3.45 -17.49 -6.11
N HIS A 190 3.66 -17.73 -4.82
CA HIS A 190 3.76 -19.07 -4.26
C HIS A 190 2.43 -19.82 -4.35
N LEU A 191 1.30 -19.19 -4.04
CA LEU A 191 -0.04 -19.81 -4.15
C LEU A 191 -0.37 -20.23 -5.59
N ALA A 192 -0.01 -19.41 -6.58
CA ALA A 192 -0.14 -19.73 -8.00
C ALA A 192 0.81 -20.85 -8.49
N GLY A 193 1.73 -21.29 -7.62
CA GLY A 193 2.78 -22.25 -7.93
C GLY A 193 3.69 -21.74 -9.04
N SER A 194 3.99 -20.44 -9.03
CA SER A 194 4.97 -19.83 -9.91
C SER A 194 6.36 -20.37 -9.61
N LYS A 195 7.22 -20.44 -10.64
CA LYS A 195 8.66 -20.69 -10.49
C LYS A 195 9.46 -19.40 -10.68
N ALA A 196 8.79 -18.25 -10.75
CA ALA A 196 9.44 -16.96 -10.92
C ALA A 196 10.45 -16.74 -9.79
N THR A 197 11.60 -16.20 -10.18
CA THR A 197 12.69 -15.80 -9.29
C THR A 197 12.79 -14.28 -9.24
N SER A 198 11.66 -13.59 -9.39
CA SER A 198 11.52 -12.14 -9.39
C SER A 198 10.06 -11.77 -9.13
N LEU A 199 9.83 -10.54 -8.70
CA LEU A 199 8.48 -9.96 -8.62
C LEU A 199 7.91 -9.73 -10.04
N PRO A 200 6.61 -9.94 -10.25
CA PRO A 200 5.98 -9.88 -11.57
C PRO A 200 5.88 -8.44 -12.06
N ASN A 201 5.96 -8.24 -13.37
CA ASN A 201 5.37 -7.04 -13.99
C ASN A 201 3.85 -7.18 -14.11
N ALA A 202 3.19 -6.16 -14.61
CA ALA A 202 1.73 -6.15 -14.67
C ALA A 202 1.12 -7.23 -15.58
N ALA A 203 1.77 -7.55 -16.71
CA ALA A 203 1.32 -8.63 -17.59
C ALA A 203 1.46 -10.02 -16.92
N GLU A 204 2.57 -10.25 -16.23
CA GLU A 204 2.80 -11.47 -15.45
C GLU A 204 1.78 -11.61 -14.31
N PHE A 205 1.42 -10.50 -13.65
CA PHE A 205 0.39 -10.46 -12.62
C PHE A 205 -0.98 -10.88 -13.16
N VAL A 206 -1.41 -10.35 -14.31
CA VAL A 206 -2.66 -10.78 -14.96
C VAL A 206 -2.63 -12.28 -15.26
N GLY A 207 -1.51 -12.79 -15.75
CA GLY A 207 -1.32 -14.22 -16.00
C GLY A 207 -1.41 -15.08 -14.72
N ILE A 208 -0.91 -14.57 -13.59
CA ILE A 208 -1.03 -15.21 -12.27
C ILE A 208 -2.49 -15.30 -11.84
N LEU A 209 -3.25 -14.20 -11.95
CA LEU A 209 -4.68 -14.16 -11.61
C LEU A 209 -5.50 -15.11 -12.47
N ALA A 210 -5.32 -15.07 -13.79
CA ALA A 210 -6.03 -15.94 -14.73
C ALA A 210 -5.78 -17.42 -14.43
N LYS A 211 -4.53 -17.79 -14.13
CA LYS A 211 -4.15 -19.16 -13.78
C LYS A 211 -4.75 -19.61 -12.45
N LEU A 212 -4.79 -18.73 -11.45
CA LEU A 212 -5.46 -19.00 -10.17
C LEU A 212 -6.96 -19.20 -10.38
N ARG A 213 -7.61 -18.37 -11.19
CA ARG A 213 -9.03 -18.50 -11.53
C ARG A 213 -9.36 -19.81 -12.22
N GLU A 214 -8.54 -20.21 -13.20
CA GLU A 214 -8.77 -21.45 -13.95
C GLU A 214 -8.52 -22.71 -13.10
N LYS A 215 -7.48 -22.70 -12.25
CA LYS A 215 -6.94 -23.93 -11.62
C LYS A 215 -7.10 -23.99 -10.12
N GLY A 216 -7.57 -22.92 -9.49
CA GLY A 216 -7.55 -22.74 -8.05
C GLY A 216 -6.14 -22.73 -7.45
N VAL A 217 -6.09 -22.66 -6.12
CA VAL A 217 -4.85 -22.86 -5.36
C VAL A 217 -4.52 -24.35 -5.36
N ARG A 218 -3.45 -24.72 -6.09
CA ARG A 218 -3.02 -26.12 -6.19
C ARG A 218 -2.20 -26.53 -4.98
N ALA A 219 -2.23 -27.82 -4.62
CA ALA A 219 -1.44 -28.38 -3.51
C ALA A 219 0.06 -28.07 -3.61
N LYS A 220 0.61 -27.96 -4.82
CA LYS A 220 2.01 -27.57 -5.02
C LYS A 220 2.28 -26.13 -4.57
N GLY A 221 1.35 -25.21 -4.80
CA GLY A 221 1.45 -23.82 -4.35
C GLY A 221 1.46 -23.73 -2.82
N SER A 222 0.50 -24.39 -2.17
CA SER A 222 0.45 -24.48 -0.71
C SER A 222 1.71 -25.11 -0.10
N LYS A 223 2.28 -26.13 -0.75
CA LYS A 223 3.56 -26.73 -0.32
C LYS A 223 4.74 -25.77 -0.47
N SER A 224 4.80 -25.01 -1.57
CA SER A 224 5.83 -23.99 -1.79
C SER A 224 5.76 -22.93 -0.71
N LEU A 225 4.58 -22.39 -0.45
CA LEU A 225 4.36 -21.39 0.59
C LEU A 225 4.73 -21.96 1.97
N GLY A 226 4.31 -23.19 2.27
CA GLY A 226 4.68 -23.87 3.52
C GLY A 226 6.20 -24.06 3.70
N ALA A 227 6.97 -24.20 2.62
CA ALA A 227 8.44 -24.24 2.70
C ALA A 227 9.03 -22.86 3.00
N VAL A 228 8.48 -21.81 2.40
CA VAL A 228 8.88 -20.42 2.65
C VAL A 228 8.62 -20.04 4.12
N PHE A 229 7.44 -20.34 4.65
CA PHE A 229 7.12 -20.12 6.08
C PHE A 229 8.00 -20.93 7.05
N LYS A 230 8.57 -22.05 6.61
CA LYS A 230 9.54 -22.81 7.43
C LYS A 230 10.93 -22.18 7.41
N ALA A 231 11.31 -21.52 6.32
CA ALA A 231 12.57 -20.81 6.18
C ALA A 231 12.53 -19.39 6.78
N LEU A 232 11.32 -18.82 6.91
CA LEU A 232 11.09 -17.50 7.44
C LEU A 232 11.49 -17.41 8.93
N PRO A 233 12.30 -16.41 9.33
CA PRO A 233 12.63 -16.15 10.73
C PRO A 233 11.39 -16.00 11.62
N GLU A 234 11.48 -16.46 12.87
CA GLU A 234 10.36 -16.46 13.82
C GLU A 234 9.74 -15.07 14.00
N ALA A 235 10.58 -14.03 14.05
CA ALA A 235 10.17 -12.64 14.21
C ALA A 235 9.25 -12.13 13.07
N TYR A 236 9.31 -12.75 11.88
CA TYR A 236 8.56 -12.31 10.69
C TYR A 236 7.31 -13.16 10.44
N GLN A 237 7.15 -14.28 11.15
CA GLN A 237 6.03 -15.19 10.92
C GLN A 237 4.67 -14.53 11.18
N ALA A 238 4.55 -13.70 12.21
CA ALA A 238 3.28 -13.05 12.53
C ALA A 238 2.81 -12.13 11.39
N VAL A 239 3.71 -11.28 10.88
CA VAL A 239 3.45 -10.39 9.74
C VAL A 239 3.08 -11.18 8.49
N ALA A 240 3.90 -12.18 8.13
CA ALA A 240 3.64 -12.98 6.94
C ALA A 240 2.31 -13.74 7.01
N ARG A 241 1.94 -14.26 8.19
CA ARG A 241 0.64 -14.92 8.41
C ARG A 241 -0.53 -13.95 8.32
N ARG A 242 -0.36 -12.72 8.83
CA ARG A 242 -1.38 -11.66 8.73
C ARG A 242 -1.65 -11.31 7.26
N GLU A 243 -0.62 -11.09 6.46
CA GLU A 243 -0.81 -10.77 5.04
C GLU A 243 -1.33 -11.97 4.23
N LEU A 244 -0.86 -13.19 4.53
CA LEU A 244 -1.46 -14.41 3.96
C LEU A 244 -2.95 -14.50 4.26
N HIS A 245 -3.35 -14.26 5.52
CA HIS A 245 -4.75 -14.31 5.91
C HIS A 245 -5.60 -13.33 5.12
N LYS A 246 -5.14 -12.09 4.92
CA LYS A 246 -5.82 -11.10 4.08
C LYS A 246 -5.94 -11.57 2.63
N VAL A 247 -4.86 -12.09 2.04
CA VAL A 247 -4.91 -12.65 0.68
C VAL A 247 -5.92 -13.79 0.58
N GLU A 248 -5.99 -14.67 1.57
CA GLU A 248 -6.92 -15.81 1.61
C GLU A 248 -8.38 -15.39 1.84
N SER A 249 -8.64 -14.38 2.67
CA SER A 249 -9.99 -13.98 3.06
C SER A 249 -10.60 -12.89 2.17
N GLU A 250 -9.78 -12.02 1.59
CA GLU A 250 -10.22 -10.83 0.83
C GLU A 250 -9.99 -11.00 -0.68
N ASP A 251 -8.78 -11.40 -1.08
CA ASP A 251 -8.36 -11.36 -2.49
C ASP A 251 -8.72 -12.66 -3.24
N LEU A 252 -8.34 -13.82 -2.69
CA LEU A 252 -8.55 -15.12 -3.32
C LEU A 252 -10.01 -15.40 -3.68
N PRO A 253 -11.02 -15.11 -2.83
CA PRO A 253 -12.42 -15.33 -3.19
C PRO A 253 -12.83 -14.59 -4.47
N ARG A 254 -12.35 -13.35 -4.64
CA ARG A 254 -12.62 -12.52 -5.82
C ARG A 254 -11.85 -12.99 -7.06
N ILE A 255 -10.61 -13.42 -6.87
CA ILE A 255 -9.78 -13.99 -7.96
C ILE A 255 -10.42 -15.26 -8.51
N LEU A 256 -10.93 -16.14 -7.63
CA LEU A 256 -11.54 -17.42 -8.00
C LEU A 256 -12.96 -17.30 -8.56
N ASP A 257 -13.64 -16.17 -8.32
CA ASP A 257 -14.97 -15.93 -8.86
C ASP A 257 -14.92 -15.64 -10.37
N ALA A 258 -15.32 -16.64 -11.16
CA ALA A 258 -15.39 -16.52 -12.62
C ALA A 258 -16.50 -15.59 -13.12
N SER A 259 -17.46 -15.21 -12.27
CA SER A 259 -18.52 -14.27 -12.64
C SER A 259 -18.05 -12.81 -12.66
N GLN A 260 -16.97 -12.49 -11.93
CA GLN A 260 -16.38 -11.16 -11.92
C GLN A 260 -15.43 -10.98 -13.11
N ALA A 261 -15.69 -9.97 -13.95
CA ALA A 261 -14.84 -9.66 -15.10
C ALA A 261 -13.41 -9.26 -14.67
N MET A 262 -12.39 -9.74 -15.39
CA MET A 262 -11.00 -9.40 -15.10
C MET A 262 -10.73 -7.90 -15.28
N SER A 263 -11.41 -7.26 -16.25
CA SER A 263 -11.32 -5.81 -16.49
C SER A 263 -11.76 -4.97 -15.29
N THR A 264 -12.64 -5.49 -14.43
CA THR A 264 -13.05 -4.85 -13.18
C THR A 264 -12.16 -5.26 -12.01
N LEU A 265 -11.79 -6.54 -11.92
CA LEU A 265 -11.03 -7.04 -10.77
C LEU A 265 -9.59 -6.52 -10.73
N ILE A 266 -8.92 -6.42 -11.88
CA ILE A 266 -7.50 -6.05 -11.94
C ILE A 266 -7.26 -4.64 -11.37
N PRO A 267 -7.97 -3.57 -11.78
CA PRO A 267 -7.79 -2.23 -11.20
C PRO A 267 -8.07 -2.16 -9.69
N GLU A 268 -8.93 -3.04 -9.17
CA GLU A 268 -9.25 -3.08 -7.74
C GLU A 268 -8.16 -3.79 -6.92
N LEU A 269 -7.48 -4.78 -7.51
CA LEU A 269 -6.43 -5.55 -6.82
C LEU A 269 -5.05 -4.94 -7.01
N GLU A 270 -4.73 -4.42 -8.19
CA GLU A 270 -3.40 -3.91 -8.55
C GLU A 270 -2.77 -3.01 -7.46
N PRO A 271 -3.47 -2.03 -6.85
CA PRO A 271 -2.86 -1.17 -5.83
C PRO A 271 -2.45 -1.90 -4.54
N LEU A 272 -2.92 -3.14 -4.34
CA LEU A 272 -2.63 -3.97 -3.17
C LEU A 272 -1.36 -4.83 -3.35
N TYR A 273 -0.81 -4.88 -4.56
CA TYR A 273 0.29 -5.76 -4.94
C TYR A 273 1.45 -4.95 -5.50
N PHE A 274 2.68 -5.33 -5.14
CA PHE A 274 3.86 -4.78 -5.78
C PHE A 274 3.99 -5.36 -7.20
N LEU A 275 4.15 -4.49 -8.19
CA LEU A 275 4.45 -4.83 -9.58
C LEU A 275 5.73 -4.13 -10.02
N ARG A 276 6.57 -4.86 -10.75
CA ARG A 276 7.85 -4.36 -11.26
C ARG A 276 7.59 -3.60 -12.57
N ASP A 277 7.83 -2.29 -12.58
CA ASP A 277 7.73 -1.48 -13.79
C ASP A 277 9.03 -1.57 -14.59
N PHE A 278 8.97 -2.11 -15.81
CA PHE A 278 10.01 -1.91 -16.83
C PHE A 278 9.52 -0.89 -17.87
N GLY A 279 9.63 0.40 -17.52
CA GLY A 279 9.60 1.52 -18.47
C GLY A 279 8.24 1.87 -19.10
N LEU A 280 8.15 3.11 -19.58
CA LEU A 280 6.97 3.69 -20.24
C LEU A 280 6.49 2.90 -21.48
N GLU A 281 7.34 2.05 -22.06
CA GLU A 281 6.97 1.15 -23.15
C GLU A 281 6.11 -0.04 -22.68
N GLU A 282 6.25 -0.50 -21.43
CA GLU A 282 5.41 -1.57 -20.86
C GLU A 282 4.14 -1.04 -20.17
N ALA A 283 4.07 0.26 -19.86
CA ALA A 283 2.80 0.93 -19.54
C ALA A 283 1.80 0.83 -20.72
N SER A 284 2.29 0.74 -21.95
CA SER A 284 1.49 0.41 -23.14
C SER A 284 1.08 -1.08 -23.23
N GLN A 285 1.81 -1.96 -22.53
CA GLN A 285 1.45 -3.36 -22.36
C GLN A 285 0.46 -3.56 -21.21
N PHE A 286 0.44 -2.68 -20.22
CA PHE A 286 -0.55 -2.65 -19.14
C PHE A 286 -1.94 -2.24 -19.64
N SER A 287 -2.01 -1.25 -20.55
CA SER A 287 -3.24 -0.98 -21.32
C SER A 287 -3.60 -2.07 -22.34
N ALA A 288 -2.70 -3.04 -22.55
CA ALA A 288 -2.89 -4.21 -23.41
C ALA A 288 -3.08 -5.54 -22.65
N GLY A 289 -3.11 -5.50 -21.30
CA GLY A 289 -3.82 -6.51 -20.50
C GLY A 289 -5.33 -6.49 -20.76
N VAL A 290 -5.77 -5.48 -21.52
CA VAL A 290 -7.11 -5.35 -22.04
C VAL A 290 -7.25 -6.18 -23.31
N SER A 291 -7.65 -7.42 -23.07
CA SER A 291 -8.12 -8.42 -24.03
C SER A 291 -7.18 -8.71 -25.21
N GLN A 292 -6.57 -9.90 -25.22
CA GLN A 292 -5.95 -10.46 -26.44
C GLN A 292 -6.92 -10.41 -27.64
N ASP A 293 -8.23 -10.50 -27.40
CA ASP A 293 -9.24 -10.38 -28.45
C ASP A 293 -9.38 -8.94 -28.97
N TRP A 294 -9.20 -7.91 -28.13
CA TRP A 294 -9.12 -6.51 -28.59
C TRP A 294 -7.92 -6.32 -29.52
N GLN A 295 -6.72 -6.69 -29.06
CA GLN A 295 -5.52 -6.58 -29.89
C GLN A 295 -5.62 -7.37 -31.20
N LYS A 296 -6.21 -8.57 -31.15
CA LYS A 296 -6.41 -9.42 -32.32
C LYS A 296 -7.40 -8.82 -33.32
N ILE A 297 -8.48 -8.22 -32.83
CA ILE A 297 -9.55 -7.63 -33.67
C ILE A 297 -9.14 -6.26 -34.22
N THR A 298 -8.44 -5.43 -33.45
CA THR A 298 -7.96 -4.11 -33.89
C THR A 298 -6.60 -4.16 -34.56
N ALA A 299 -5.93 -5.32 -34.57
CA ALA A 299 -4.53 -5.47 -34.99
C ALA A 299 -3.58 -4.51 -34.25
N GLY A 300 -3.90 -4.20 -32.98
CA GLY A 300 -3.15 -3.26 -32.14
C GLY A 300 -3.29 -1.78 -32.54
N LYS A 301 -4.23 -1.44 -33.43
CA LYS A 301 -4.52 -0.06 -33.81
C LYS A 301 -5.34 0.66 -32.74
N VAL A 302 -5.01 1.92 -32.54
CA VAL A 302 -5.66 2.81 -31.55
C VAL A 302 -6.11 4.14 -32.17
N ASP A 303 -5.78 4.39 -33.44
CA ASP A 303 -6.25 5.58 -34.16
C ASP A 303 -7.73 5.45 -34.53
N GLU A 304 -8.41 6.60 -34.52
CA GLU A 304 -9.86 6.72 -34.69
C GLU A 304 -10.36 6.05 -35.97
N ASN A 305 -9.76 6.35 -37.12
CA ASN A 305 -10.20 5.83 -38.42
C ASN A 305 -10.03 4.31 -38.53
N SER A 306 -8.96 3.74 -37.96
CA SER A 306 -8.78 2.28 -37.92
C SER A 306 -9.83 1.62 -37.04
N LEU A 307 -10.13 2.20 -35.87
CA LEU A 307 -11.16 1.69 -34.96
C LEU A 307 -12.57 1.82 -35.54
N LEU A 308 -12.90 2.94 -36.18
CA LEU A 308 -14.17 3.12 -36.91
C LEU A 308 -14.33 2.10 -38.03
N THR A 309 -13.24 1.74 -38.73
CA THR A 309 -13.26 0.67 -39.76
C THR A 309 -13.61 -0.70 -39.15
N VAL A 310 -13.06 -1.01 -37.98
CA VAL A 310 -13.36 -2.24 -37.22
C VAL A 310 -14.82 -2.25 -36.73
N PHE A 311 -15.28 -1.14 -36.14
CA PHE A 311 -16.66 -0.99 -35.65
C PHE A 311 -17.67 -1.12 -36.79
N LEU A 312 -17.38 -0.54 -37.95
CA LEU A 312 -18.20 -0.69 -39.16
C LEU A 312 -18.27 -2.15 -39.60
N CYS A 313 -17.17 -2.90 -39.58
CA CYS A 313 -17.20 -4.33 -39.94
C CYS A 313 -18.08 -5.14 -38.98
N LEU A 314 -18.00 -4.86 -37.67
CA LEU A 314 -18.81 -5.48 -36.62
C LEU A 314 -20.29 -5.13 -36.76
N ALA A 315 -20.60 -3.85 -37.04
CA ALA A 315 -21.95 -3.34 -37.23
C ALA A 315 -22.68 -3.95 -38.44
N VAL A 316 -21.94 -4.53 -39.38
CA VAL A 316 -22.46 -5.19 -40.59
C VAL A 316 -22.25 -6.71 -40.53
N ASP A 317 -21.83 -7.25 -39.37
CA ASP A 317 -21.57 -8.68 -39.15
C ASP A 317 -20.65 -9.27 -40.23
N THR A 318 -19.47 -8.66 -40.36
CA THR A 318 -18.40 -9.11 -41.26
C THR A 318 -17.09 -9.25 -40.49
N THR A 319 -16.12 -9.99 -41.04
CA THR A 319 -14.83 -10.19 -40.39
C THR A 319 -14.17 -8.84 -40.10
N PRO A 320 -13.90 -8.50 -38.83
CA PRO A 320 -13.33 -7.21 -38.46
C PRO A 320 -11.94 -6.99 -39.07
N LYS A 321 -11.71 -5.80 -39.62
CA LYS A 321 -10.43 -5.40 -40.20
C LYS A 321 -10.18 -3.92 -39.91
N ALA A 322 -8.94 -3.59 -39.56
CA ALA A 322 -8.50 -2.21 -39.38
C ALA A 322 -8.31 -1.44 -40.70
N ALA A 323 -8.36 -2.13 -41.84
CA ALA A 323 -8.31 -1.54 -43.17
C ALA A 323 -9.11 -2.39 -44.17
N LEU A 324 -9.81 -1.72 -45.09
CA LEU A 324 -10.61 -2.35 -46.14
C LEU A 324 -10.04 -2.02 -47.52
N SER A 325 -10.15 -2.95 -48.46
CA SER A 325 -9.93 -2.61 -49.87
C SER A 325 -11.16 -1.89 -50.43
N LYS A 326 -10.97 -1.09 -51.48
CA LYS A 326 -12.09 -0.46 -52.21
C LYS A 326 -13.18 -1.45 -52.63
N ALA A 327 -12.83 -2.70 -52.94
CA ALA A 327 -13.79 -3.75 -53.27
C ALA A 327 -14.59 -4.19 -52.03
N ALA A 328 -13.90 -4.45 -50.90
CA ALA A 328 -14.54 -4.84 -49.65
C ALA A 328 -15.48 -3.74 -49.12
N ALA A 329 -15.07 -2.47 -49.22
CA ALA A 329 -15.90 -1.33 -48.84
C ALA A 329 -17.21 -1.26 -49.65
N ARG A 330 -17.15 -1.51 -50.96
CA ARG A 330 -18.35 -1.56 -51.81
C ARG A 330 -19.27 -2.72 -51.47
N THR A 331 -18.71 -3.89 -51.15
CA THR A 331 -19.50 -5.03 -50.67
C THR A 331 -20.20 -4.70 -49.35
N LEU A 332 -19.50 -4.02 -48.44
CA LEU A 332 -20.06 -3.59 -47.16
C LEU A 332 -21.21 -2.59 -47.35
N ILE A 333 -21.03 -1.56 -48.19
CA ILE A 333 -22.10 -0.60 -48.56
C ILE A 333 -23.34 -1.35 -49.08
N GLY A 334 -23.15 -2.32 -49.97
CA GLY A 334 -24.25 -3.13 -50.50
C GLY A 334 -24.99 -3.93 -49.42
N LYS A 335 -24.25 -4.49 -48.45
CA LYS A 335 -24.82 -5.24 -47.33
C LYS A 335 -25.61 -4.30 -46.38
N VAL A 336 -25.06 -3.14 -46.05
CA VAL A 336 -25.74 -2.10 -45.24
C VAL A 336 -27.07 -1.69 -45.88
N ARG A 337 -27.10 -1.44 -47.19
CA ARG A 337 -28.34 -1.03 -47.90
C ARG A 337 -29.41 -2.11 -47.94
N LYS A 338 -29.02 -3.38 -47.81
CA LYS A 338 -29.94 -4.52 -47.86
C LYS A 338 -30.42 -4.93 -46.47
N GLU A 339 -29.54 -4.89 -45.48
CA GLU A 339 -29.74 -5.52 -44.16
C GLU A 339 -29.76 -4.51 -43.01
N GLY A 340 -29.44 -3.23 -43.29
CA GLY A 340 -29.32 -2.16 -42.31
C GLY A 340 -27.98 -2.18 -41.57
N LEU A 341 -27.68 -1.08 -40.89
CA LEU A 341 -26.49 -0.95 -40.05
C LEU A 341 -26.88 -1.22 -38.58
N GLN A 342 -26.16 -2.09 -37.88
CA GLN A 342 -26.48 -2.45 -36.49
C GLN A 342 -25.54 -1.76 -35.50
N ARG A 343 -26.09 -0.96 -34.58
CA ARG A 343 -25.27 -0.21 -33.60
C ARG A 343 -24.65 -1.10 -32.51
N GLN A 344 -25.43 -2.06 -32.02
CA GLN A 344 -25.14 -2.81 -30.79
C GLN A 344 -23.90 -3.71 -30.85
N PRO A 345 -23.58 -4.40 -31.97
CA PRO A 345 -22.39 -5.26 -32.03
C PRO A 345 -21.07 -4.54 -31.72
N ALA A 346 -20.90 -3.30 -32.21
CA ALA A 346 -19.71 -2.50 -31.92
C ALA A 346 -19.66 -2.02 -30.45
N LEU A 347 -20.79 -1.56 -29.90
CA LEU A 347 -20.88 -1.19 -28.47
C LEU A 347 -20.61 -2.39 -27.54
N ALA A 348 -21.15 -3.56 -27.88
CA ALA A 348 -20.91 -4.79 -27.12
C ALA A 348 -19.42 -5.18 -27.15
N PHE A 349 -18.76 -5.03 -28.30
CA PHE A 349 -17.32 -5.24 -28.43
C PHE A 349 -16.50 -4.24 -27.60
N ILE A 350 -16.84 -2.94 -27.63
CA ILE A 350 -16.16 -1.89 -26.84
C ILE A 350 -16.24 -2.22 -25.35
N ARG A 351 -17.44 -2.48 -24.83
CA ARG A 351 -17.68 -2.79 -23.41
C ARG A 351 -16.96 -4.05 -22.94
N ALA A 352 -16.95 -5.07 -23.78
CA ALA A 352 -16.41 -6.38 -23.42
C ALA A 352 -14.88 -6.45 -23.54
N PHE A 353 -14.29 -5.68 -24.46
CA PHE A 353 -12.89 -5.92 -24.85
C PHE A 353 -12.02 -4.66 -24.91
N ALA A 354 -12.55 -3.44 -25.02
CA ALA A 354 -11.72 -2.23 -25.11
C ALA A 354 -11.09 -1.82 -23.76
N PRO A 355 -9.93 -1.13 -23.78
CA PRO A 355 -9.29 -0.63 -22.57
C PRO A 355 -10.24 0.20 -21.73
N TYR A 356 -10.31 -0.06 -20.42
CA TYR A 356 -11.26 0.62 -19.52
C TYR A 356 -11.17 2.14 -19.64
N ALA A 357 -9.95 2.68 -19.68
CA ALA A 357 -9.69 4.11 -19.86
C ALA A 357 -10.17 4.69 -21.21
N MET A 358 -10.45 3.84 -22.21
CA MET A 358 -10.93 4.24 -23.54
C MET A 358 -12.42 3.95 -23.76
N GLN A 359 -13.09 3.22 -22.86
CA GLN A 359 -14.46 2.73 -23.12
C GLN A 359 -15.45 3.88 -23.31
N ASP A 360 -15.46 4.84 -22.38
CA ASP A 360 -16.40 5.98 -22.43
C ASP A 360 -16.18 6.82 -23.69
N ASP A 361 -14.92 7.10 -24.03
CA ASP A 361 -14.55 7.90 -25.22
C ASP A 361 -14.92 7.17 -26.52
N LEU A 362 -14.68 5.86 -26.60
CA LEU A 362 -15.03 5.04 -27.78
C LEU A 362 -16.54 4.85 -27.93
N GLU A 363 -17.27 4.70 -26.82
CA GLU A 363 -18.74 4.66 -26.84
C GLU A 363 -19.32 6.00 -27.29
N ALA A 364 -18.78 7.12 -26.80
CA ALA A 364 -19.19 8.45 -27.21
C ALA A 364 -18.96 8.65 -28.71
N LEU A 365 -17.74 8.38 -29.18
CA LEU A 365 -17.36 8.44 -30.59
C LEU A 365 -18.30 7.62 -31.47
N TRP A 366 -18.54 6.34 -31.12
CA TRP A 366 -19.39 5.49 -31.94
C TRP A 366 -20.84 5.95 -31.95
N ASN A 367 -21.36 6.44 -30.82
CA ASN A 367 -22.72 6.98 -30.77
C ASN A 367 -22.89 8.28 -31.56
N GLU A 368 -21.85 9.09 -31.66
CA GLU A 368 -21.81 10.33 -32.45
C GLU A 368 -21.73 10.04 -33.95
N VAL A 369 -20.83 9.15 -34.37
CA VAL A 369 -20.57 8.88 -35.80
C VAL A 369 -21.60 7.94 -36.41
N PHE A 370 -22.23 7.04 -35.64
CA PHE A 370 -23.17 6.05 -36.16
C PHE A 370 -24.34 6.65 -36.97
N PRO A 371 -25.07 7.68 -36.50
CA PRO A 371 -26.14 8.31 -37.26
C PRO A 371 -25.65 8.89 -38.60
N GLU A 372 -24.44 9.46 -38.63
CA GLU A 372 -23.87 10.02 -39.85
C GLU A 372 -23.48 8.92 -40.85
N LEU A 373 -22.86 7.85 -40.37
CA LEU A 373 -22.57 6.65 -41.16
C LEU A 373 -23.85 6.05 -41.74
N GLU A 374 -24.90 5.89 -40.93
CA GLU A 374 -26.17 5.33 -41.39
C GLU A 374 -26.78 6.18 -42.51
N ASN A 375 -26.83 7.50 -42.33
CA ASN A 375 -27.35 8.44 -43.32
C ASN A 375 -26.52 8.41 -44.63
N ALA A 376 -25.20 8.45 -44.53
CA ALA A 376 -24.32 8.49 -45.69
C ALA A 376 -24.32 7.18 -46.50
N LEU A 377 -24.45 6.03 -45.82
CA LEU A 377 -24.37 4.72 -46.48
C LEU A 377 -25.71 4.26 -47.07
N VAL A 378 -26.83 4.70 -46.48
CA VAL A 378 -28.19 4.31 -46.90
C VAL A 378 -28.83 5.32 -47.86
N ASP A 379 -28.17 6.45 -48.16
CA ASP A 379 -28.70 7.50 -49.03
C ASP A 379 -29.26 6.95 -50.36
N PRO A 380 -30.60 7.03 -50.59
CA PRO A 380 -31.25 6.51 -51.78
C PRO A 380 -30.88 7.30 -53.05
N ALA A 381 -30.37 8.54 -52.92
CA ALA A 381 -29.90 9.33 -54.05
C ALA A 381 -28.56 8.81 -54.62
N ASP A 382 -27.73 8.16 -53.80
CA ASP A 382 -26.45 7.59 -54.22
C ASP A 382 -26.61 6.17 -54.78
N THR A 383 -27.31 6.05 -55.90
CA THR A 383 -27.53 4.77 -56.59
C THR A 383 -26.24 4.02 -56.97
N SER A 384 -25.14 4.75 -57.17
CA SER A 384 -23.83 4.18 -57.53
C SER A 384 -22.98 3.73 -56.33
N GLY A 385 -23.32 4.17 -55.11
CA GLY A 385 -22.51 3.98 -53.91
C GLY A 385 -21.22 4.80 -53.90
N SER A 386 -21.11 5.82 -54.76
CA SER A 386 -19.88 6.62 -54.91
C SER A 386 -19.73 7.66 -53.81
N GLN A 387 -20.83 8.25 -53.34
CA GLN A 387 -20.84 9.20 -52.22
C GLN A 387 -20.63 8.45 -50.90
N ALA A 388 -21.29 7.32 -50.73
CA ALA A 388 -21.06 6.40 -49.61
C ALA A 388 -19.58 5.98 -49.52
N LEU A 389 -18.96 5.64 -50.67
CA LEU A 389 -17.54 5.28 -50.72
C LEU A 389 -16.61 6.47 -50.46
N ALA A 390 -17.00 7.69 -50.83
CA ALA A 390 -16.23 8.90 -50.51
C ALA A 390 -16.26 9.18 -49.01
N TYR A 391 -17.44 9.11 -48.38
CA TYR A 391 -17.60 9.26 -46.94
C TYR A 391 -16.76 8.23 -46.16
N LEU A 392 -16.75 6.96 -46.59
CA LEU A 392 -15.90 5.94 -45.97
C LEU A 392 -14.40 6.22 -46.15
N LYS A 393 -13.97 6.89 -47.22
CA LYS A 393 -12.56 7.24 -47.39
C LYS A 393 -12.10 8.38 -46.48
N GLU A 394 -13.04 9.22 -46.07
CA GLU A 394 -12.77 10.35 -45.17
C GLU A 394 -12.71 9.88 -43.70
N ASN A 395 -13.55 8.91 -43.33
CA ASN A 395 -13.74 8.49 -41.93
C ASN A 395 -13.22 7.08 -41.61
N CYS A 396 -12.80 6.28 -42.60
CA CYS A 396 -12.29 4.92 -42.42
C CYS A 396 -11.01 4.70 -43.26
N ILE A 397 -10.30 3.61 -42.97
CA ILE A 397 -9.07 3.24 -43.70
C ILE A 397 -9.43 2.38 -44.91
N ILE A 398 -9.47 3.01 -46.08
CA ILE A 398 -9.74 2.36 -47.37
C ILE A 398 -8.51 2.44 -48.29
N HIS A 399 -8.01 1.29 -48.73
CA HIS A 399 -6.90 1.16 -49.70
C HIS A 399 -7.37 0.84 -51.12
#